data_AF-A0A7S3YVF3-F1
#
_entry.id   AF-A0A7S3YVF3-F1
#
_cell.length_a   1.000
_cell.length_b   1.000
_cell.length_c   1.000
_cell.angle_alpha   90.00
_cell.angle_beta   90.00
_cell.angle_gamma   90.00
#
_symmetry.space_group_name_H-M   'P 1'
#
loop_
_entity.id
_entity.type
_entity.pdbx_description
1 polymer ?
#
loop_
_entity_poly.entity_id
_entity_poly.type
_entity_poly.pdbx_seq_one_letter_code
_entity_poly.pdbx_strand_id
1 'polypeptide(L)'
;LAYPQTSSNRSVPSSLTMSASPPCCDGQESFTITSRITLNRHKERGSHAVQKVHEILDEARVCHVSYVPPPSASSPEKKTNATTSSIVSIPQLYGRSGDWLYLHGSISATMMKRCRFPKDTSETMKGVPLKCVVSVTLIDSLVLARALFSHSMNYRSVVIFADEVYPVTSDEEKNFALKAISENTLKGRWEDTQTRKPNAAELQSTVG
;
A
#
# COMPACT_ATOMS: atom_id res chain seq x y z
N LEU A 1 -32.80 -14.94 -16.12
CA LEU A 1 -33.55 -14.78 -14.85
C LEU A 1 -32.90 -13.62 -14.11
N ALA A 2 -33.46 -12.43 -14.28
CA ALA A 2 -32.88 -11.16 -13.86
C ALA A 2 -33.44 -10.74 -12.48
N TYR A 3 -32.56 -10.27 -11.61
CA TYR A 3 -32.90 -9.57 -10.35
C TYR A 3 -32.16 -8.22 -10.31
N PRO A 4 -32.71 -7.20 -9.63
CA PRO A 4 -32.47 -5.80 -9.91
C PRO A 4 -31.25 -5.23 -9.17
N GLN A 5 -30.54 -4.34 -9.86
CA GLN A 5 -29.49 -3.49 -9.29
C GLN A 5 -30.15 -2.32 -8.53
N THR A 6 -30.04 -2.30 -7.21
CA THR A 6 -30.33 -1.10 -6.42
C THR A 6 -29.08 -0.23 -6.38
N SER A 7 -29.13 0.87 -7.12
CA SER A 7 -28.11 1.92 -7.12
C SER A 7 -28.14 2.71 -5.80
N SER A 8 -27.10 2.58 -4.96
CA SER A 8 -26.76 3.60 -3.98
C SER A 8 -25.65 4.48 -4.57
N ASN A 9 -26.07 5.56 -5.22
CA ASN A 9 -25.19 6.62 -5.70
C ASN A 9 -24.50 7.27 -4.50
N ARG A 10 -23.20 7.03 -4.33
CA ARG A 10 -22.35 7.86 -3.46
C ARG A 10 -21.81 9.01 -4.31
N SER A 11 -22.45 10.17 -4.21
CA SER A 11 -21.97 11.42 -4.78
C SER A 11 -20.67 11.85 -4.10
N VAL A 12 -19.59 11.91 -4.88
CA VAL A 12 -18.26 12.41 -4.49
C VAL A 12 -18.27 13.95 -4.60
N PRO A 13 -17.82 14.72 -3.60
CA PRO A 13 -17.73 16.17 -3.74
C PRO A 13 -16.61 16.52 -4.73
N SER A 14 -16.99 17.15 -5.83
CA SER A 14 -16.09 17.72 -6.83
C SER A 14 -15.45 18.99 -6.28
N SER A 15 -14.23 18.87 -5.75
CA SER A 15 -13.33 20.02 -5.59
C SER A 15 -11.88 19.60 -5.79
N LEU A 16 -11.57 19.10 -6.99
CA LEU A 16 -10.20 19.10 -7.50
C LEU A 16 -9.99 20.42 -8.24
N THR A 17 -9.30 21.35 -7.61
CA THR A 17 -8.81 22.55 -8.28
C THR A 17 -7.74 22.12 -9.28
N MET A 18 -8.12 22.03 -10.56
CA MET A 18 -7.17 21.74 -11.64
C MET A 18 -6.26 22.95 -11.85
N SER A 19 -5.01 22.84 -11.43
CA SER A 19 -3.93 23.74 -11.87
C SER A 19 -3.24 23.11 -13.07
N ALA A 20 -3.37 23.75 -14.24
CA ALA A 20 -2.82 23.26 -15.49
C ALA A 20 -1.29 23.18 -15.43
N SER A 21 -0.77 21.95 -15.56
CA SER A 21 0.65 21.67 -15.81
C SER A 21 0.89 21.47 -17.31
N PRO A 22 2.10 21.77 -17.85
CA PRO A 22 2.35 21.79 -19.28
C PRO A 22 2.22 20.39 -19.91
N PRO A 23 1.92 20.31 -21.23
CA PRO A 23 1.56 19.06 -21.87
C PRO A 23 2.79 18.15 -22.00
N CYS A 24 2.83 17.08 -21.20
CA CYS A 24 3.65 15.93 -21.51
C CYS A 24 2.98 15.18 -22.67
N CYS A 25 3.77 14.89 -23.72
CA CYS A 25 3.31 14.55 -25.06
C CYS A 25 2.56 13.20 -25.25
N ASP A 26 1.91 12.62 -24.23
CA ASP A 26 1.16 11.35 -24.37
C ASP A 26 -0.17 11.28 -23.60
N GLY A 27 -0.67 12.39 -23.02
CA GLY A 27 -2.03 12.44 -22.46
C GLY A 27 -2.32 11.46 -21.30
N GLN A 28 -1.30 10.81 -20.74
CA GLN A 28 -1.45 9.84 -19.67
C GLN A 28 -1.48 10.52 -18.29
N GLU A 29 -2.44 10.11 -17.46
CA GLU A 29 -2.57 10.58 -16.08
C GLU A 29 -1.30 10.26 -15.27
N SER A 30 -0.83 11.22 -14.48
CA SER A 30 0.41 11.11 -13.70
C SER A 30 0.24 11.68 -12.30
N PHE A 31 0.92 11.10 -11.32
CA PHE A 31 0.93 11.60 -9.95
C PHE A 31 1.60 12.97 -9.86
N THR A 32 1.06 13.84 -8.99
CA THR A 32 1.65 15.15 -8.69
C THR A 32 3.05 14.99 -8.10
N ILE A 33 4.06 15.48 -8.81
CA ILE A 33 5.45 15.39 -8.39
C ILE A 33 5.69 16.36 -7.22
N THR A 34 6.15 15.82 -6.11
CA THR A 34 6.61 16.58 -4.94
C THR A 34 8.10 16.39 -4.74
N SER A 35 8.72 17.24 -3.91
CA SER A 35 10.14 17.08 -3.54
C SER A 35 10.46 15.69 -2.98
N ARG A 36 9.50 15.02 -2.31
CA ARG A 36 9.64 13.70 -1.71
C ARG A 36 9.74 12.57 -2.75
N ILE A 37 9.09 12.73 -3.92
CA ILE A 37 9.04 11.69 -4.97
C ILE A 37 9.78 12.07 -6.25
N THR A 38 10.49 13.21 -6.25
CA THR A 38 11.38 13.60 -7.34
C THR A 38 12.55 12.63 -7.45
N LEU A 39 12.73 12.05 -8.63
CA LEU A 39 13.85 11.17 -8.93
C LEU A 39 15.11 11.99 -9.20
N ASN A 40 16.22 11.61 -8.57
CA ASN A 40 17.49 12.34 -8.68
C ASN A 40 18.52 11.66 -9.58
N ARG A 41 18.61 10.33 -9.51
CA ARG A 41 19.56 9.52 -10.27
C ARG A 41 18.80 8.68 -11.31
N HIS A 42 19.35 8.54 -12.51
CA HIS A 42 18.76 7.77 -13.62
C HIS A 42 17.28 8.14 -13.86
N LYS A 43 16.98 9.45 -13.97
CA LYS A 43 15.61 9.95 -14.09
C LYS A 43 14.91 9.42 -15.34
N GLU A 44 15.68 9.16 -16.39
CA GLU A 44 15.24 8.54 -17.63
C GLU A 44 14.63 7.14 -17.45
N ARG A 45 14.92 6.47 -16.32
CA ARG A 45 14.38 5.14 -15.99
C ARG A 45 13.12 5.18 -15.14
N GLY A 46 12.72 6.37 -14.67
CA GLY A 46 11.58 6.53 -13.79
C GLY A 46 10.33 7.03 -14.50
N SER A 47 9.18 6.80 -13.87
CA SER A 47 7.90 7.33 -14.34
C SER A 47 6.97 7.58 -13.17
N HIS A 48 6.18 8.65 -13.27
CA HIS A 48 5.08 8.96 -12.36
C HIS A 48 3.71 8.70 -13.00
N ALA A 49 3.66 8.04 -14.17
CA ALA A 49 2.41 7.71 -14.85
C ALA A 49 1.60 6.71 -14.01
N VAL A 50 0.32 7.03 -13.77
CA VAL A 50 -0.59 6.23 -12.93
C VAL A 50 -0.68 4.80 -13.44
N GLN A 51 -0.83 4.65 -14.76
CA GLN A 51 -0.92 3.34 -15.40
C GLN A 51 0.29 2.45 -15.10
N LYS A 52 1.52 2.96 -15.30
CA LYS A 52 2.75 2.17 -15.05
C LYS A 52 2.90 1.78 -13.58
N VAL A 53 2.54 2.68 -12.67
CA VAL A 53 2.56 2.40 -11.22
C VAL A 53 1.56 1.28 -10.90
N HIS A 54 0.34 1.37 -11.42
CA HIS A 54 -0.70 0.36 -11.22
C HIS A 54 -0.30 -1.00 -11.81
N GLU A 55 0.27 -1.03 -13.01
CA GLU A 55 0.75 -2.27 -13.64
C GLU A 55 1.80 -2.99 -12.78
N ILE A 56 2.78 -2.26 -12.23
CA ILE A 56 3.78 -2.84 -11.33
C ILE A 56 3.13 -3.35 -10.04
N LEU A 57 2.20 -2.58 -9.47
CA LEU A 57 1.50 -2.95 -8.25
C LEU A 57 0.57 -4.15 -8.44
N ASP A 58 -0.03 -4.34 -9.61
CA ASP A 58 -0.92 -5.47 -9.91
C ASP A 58 -0.17 -6.75 -10.25
N GLU A 59 1.11 -6.64 -10.63
CA GLU A 59 1.98 -7.80 -10.90
C GLU A 59 2.74 -8.24 -9.65
N ALA A 60 3.14 -7.30 -8.79
CA ALA A 60 3.84 -7.60 -7.55
C ALA A 60 2.90 -8.16 -6.47
N ARG A 61 3.32 -9.27 -5.86
CA ARG A 61 2.55 -9.97 -4.81
C ARG A 61 2.97 -9.59 -3.40
N VAL A 62 4.23 -9.21 -3.24
CA VAL A 62 4.85 -8.90 -1.96
C VAL A 62 5.27 -7.44 -1.96
N CYS A 63 4.91 -6.74 -0.89
CA CYS A 63 5.44 -5.42 -0.58
C CYS A 63 6.26 -5.46 0.70
N HIS A 64 7.09 -4.44 0.89
CA HIS A 64 7.80 -4.19 2.13
C HIS A 64 7.24 -2.91 2.74
N VAL A 65 6.66 -3.03 3.93
CA VAL A 65 6.11 -1.89 4.66
C VAL A 65 7.12 -1.45 5.71
N SER A 66 7.67 -0.26 5.53
CA SER A 66 8.66 0.33 6.41
C SER A 66 8.04 1.43 7.26
N TYR A 67 8.25 1.40 8.57
CA TYR A 67 7.75 2.43 9.49
C TYR A 67 8.61 2.53 10.74
N VAL A 68 8.44 3.62 11.48
CA VAL A 68 9.10 3.80 12.78
C VAL A 68 8.20 3.21 13.88
N PRO A 69 8.61 2.11 14.54
CA PRO A 69 7.84 1.53 15.64
C PRO A 69 7.84 2.47 16.85
N PRO A 70 6.89 2.32 17.79
CA PRO A 70 6.95 3.04 19.05
C PRO A 70 8.20 2.59 19.83
N PRO A 71 8.75 3.44 20.72
CA PRO A 71 9.86 3.04 21.59
C PRO A 71 9.50 1.76 22.34
N SER A 72 10.35 0.73 22.23
CA SER A 72 10.14 -0.51 22.99
C SER A 72 10.50 -0.29 24.46
N ALA A 73 9.69 -0.81 25.38
CA ALA A 73 10.05 -0.88 26.80
C ALA A 73 11.31 -1.73 27.05
N SER A 74 11.66 -2.61 26.11
CA SER A 74 12.87 -3.45 26.12
C SER A 74 13.98 -2.95 25.19
N SER A 75 13.85 -1.77 24.57
CA SER A 75 14.94 -1.21 23.75
C SER A 75 16.14 -0.85 24.66
N PRO A 76 17.37 -1.34 24.38
CA PRO A 76 18.57 -0.97 25.13
C PRO A 76 18.85 0.54 25.10
N GLU A 77 18.28 1.26 24.13
CA GLU A 77 18.42 2.71 23.93
C GLU A 77 17.92 3.55 25.11
N LYS A 78 17.11 2.98 26.01
CA LYS A 78 16.69 3.67 27.24
C LYS A 78 17.87 4.03 28.17
N LYS A 79 19.07 3.47 27.94
CA LYS A 79 20.29 3.73 28.73
C LYS A 79 21.17 4.84 28.17
N THR A 80 20.88 5.37 26.99
CA THR A 80 21.65 6.46 26.37
C THR A 80 20.69 7.55 25.93
N ASN A 81 20.99 8.83 26.17
CA ASN A 81 20.17 9.97 25.71
C ASN A 81 20.13 10.12 24.15
N ALA A 82 20.37 9.04 23.41
CA ALA A 82 20.26 8.95 21.96
C ALA A 82 18.90 8.35 21.60
N THR A 83 17.98 9.20 21.15
CA THR A 83 16.67 8.79 20.61
C THR A 83 16.85 8.28 19.17
N THR A 84 17.49 7.13 18.99
CA THR A 84 17.60 6.50 17.66
C THR A 84 16.41 5.58 17.45
N SER A 85 15.31 6.06 16.88
CA SER A 85 14.21 5.14 16.57
C SER A 85 14.60 4.23 15.40
N SER A 86 14.83 2.95 15.68
CA SER A 86 15.14 1.95 14.65
C SER A 86 13.94 1.72 13.71
N ILE A 87 14.12 1.91 12.40
CA ILE A 87 13.09 1.62 11.39
C ILE A 87 12.92 0.11 11.28
N VAL A 88 11.67 -0.35 11.19
CA VAL A 88 11.36 -1.74 10.84
C VAL A 88 10.82 -1.80 9.42
N SER A 89 11.14 -2.88 8.69
CA SER A 89 10.61 -3.17 7.36
C SER A 89 10.06 -4.59 7.36
N ILE A 90 8.77 -4.74 7.05
CA ILE A 90 8.04 -6.01 7.16
C ILE A 90 7.55 -6.41 5.77
N PRO A 91 8.02 -7.55 5.22
CA PRO A 91 7.48 -8.09 3.98
C PRO A 91 6.09 -8.69 4.23
N GLN A 92 5.12 -8.37 3.38
CA GLN A 92 3.76 -8.91 3.46
C GLN A 92 3.05 -8.92 2.10
N LEU A 93 1.96 -9.67 2.01
CA LEU A 93 1.03 -9.56 0.88
C LEU A 93 0.21 -8.28 0.98
N TYR A 94 -0.19 -7.77 -0.17
CA TYR A 94 -1.10 -6.64 -0.29
C TYR A 94 -2.07 -6.85 -1.47
N GLY A 95 -3.09 -6.02 -1.55
CA GLY A 95 -3.98 -5.94 -2.71
C GLY A 95 -4.24 -4.50 -3.09
N ARG A 96 -4.24 -4.20 -4.39
CA ARG A 96 -4.69 -2.89 -4.88
C ARG A 96 -6.16 -2.96 -5.29
N SER A 97 -6.91 -1.92 -4.99
CA SER A 97 -8.23 -1.68 -5.61
C SER A 97 -8.43 -0.20 -5.81
N GLY A 98 -8.56 0.22 -7.08
CA GLY A 98 -8.51 1.64 -7.43
C GLY A 98 -7.19 2.26 -6.97
N ASP A 99 -7.26 3.39 -6.29
CA ASP A 99 -6.06 4.12 -5.82
C ASP A 99 -5.62 3.71 -4.40
N TRP A 100 -6.21 2.65 -3.85
CA TRP A 100 -5.93 2.18 -2.49
C TRP A 100 -5.13 0.88 -2.49
N LEU A 101 -4.16 0.81 -1.58
CA LEU A 101 -3.50 -0.43 -1.19
C LEU A 101 -4.06 -0.93 0.14
N TYR A 102 -4.59 -2.13 0.10
CA TYR A 102 -5.06 -2.87 1.27
C TYR A 102 -3.94 -3.75 1.79
N LEU A 103 -3.67 -3.60 3.08
CA LEU A 103 -2.80 -4.45 3.86
C LEU A 103 -3.68 -5.32 4.77
N HIS A 104 -3.12 -6.40 5.31
CA HIS A 104 -3.80 -7.15 6.35
C HIS A 104 -2.78 -7.71 7.33
N GLY A 105 -3.21 -7.94 8.55
CA GLY A 105 -2.36 -8.53 9.57
C GLY A 105 -3.13 -8.83 10.84
N SER A 106 -2.45 -9.52 11.75
CA SER A 106 -2.99 -9.78 13.07
C SER A 106 -3.24 -8.47 13.83
N ILE A 107 -4.36 -8.38 14.55
CA ILE A 107 -4.65 -7.31 15.50
C ILE A 107 -3.54 -7.11 16.56
N SER A 108 -2.75 -8.15 16.82
CA SER A 108 -1.63 -8.12 17.77
C SER A 108 -0.35 -7.50 17.21
N ALA A 109 -0.24 -7.34 15.88
CA ALA A 109 0.94 -6.79 15.22
C ALA A 109 1.14 -5.32 15.59
N THR A 110 2.39 -4.93 15.82
CA THR A 110 2.76 -3.59 16.30
C THR A 110 2.24 -2.49 15.38
N MET A 111 2.33 -2.68 14.06
CA MET A 111 1.79 -1.73 13.07
C MET A 111 0.27 -1.60 13.20
N MET A 112 -0.46 -2.73 13.19
CA MET A 112 -1.92 -2.75 13.27
C MET A 112 -2.45 -2.17 14.58
N LYS A 113 -1.72 -2.31 15.68
CA LYS A 113 -2.07 -1.65 16.95
C LYS A 113 -2.07 -0.12 16.84
N ARG A 114 -1.22 0.45 15.98
CA ARG A 114 -1.12 1.89 15.76
C ARG A 114 -2.15 2.41 14.76
N CYS A 115 -2.66 1.56 13.87
CA CYS A 115 -3.67 1.95 12.90
C CYS A 115 -5.09 2.03 13.51
N ARG A 116 -5.31 1.54 14.74
CA ARG A 116 -6.64 1.58 15.36
C ARG A 116 -7.08 3.00 15.69
N PHE A 117 -8.34 3.31 15.39
CA PHE A 117 -8.99 4.52 15.89
C PHE A 117 -8.92 4.56 17.43
N PRO A 118 -8.71 5.75 18.03
CA PRO A 118 -8.95 5.97 19.44
C PRO A 118 -10.38 5.52 19.81
N LYS A 119 -10.55 4.87 20.96
CA LYS A 119 -11.84 4.33 21.42
C LYS A 119 -12.95 5.39 21.56
N ASP A 120 -12.58 6.66 21.61
CA ASP A 120 -13.47 7.79 21.92
C ASP A 120 -13.80 8.67 20.71
N THR A 121 -13.31 8.32 19.51
CA THR A 121 -13.65 9.02 18.27
C THR A 121 -14.71 8.26 17.49
N SER A 122 -15.90 8.86 17.37
CA SER A 122 -16.93 8.40 16.43
C SER A 122 -16.33 8.26 15.03
N GLU A 123 -16.71 7.18 14.33
CA GLU A 123 -16.38 6.90 12.92
C GLU A 123 -16.41 8.17 12.08
N THR A 124 -15.25 8.78 11.90
CA THR A 124 -15.06 9.95 11.06
C THR A 124 -13.98 9.60 10.08
N MET A 125 -14.15 10.03 8.83
CA MET A 125 -13.31 9.77 7.66
C MET A 125 -11.88 10.37 7.77
N LYS A 126 -11.22 10.25 8.93
CA LYS A 126 -9.87 10.74 9.17
C LYS A 126 -8.92 9.55 9.20
N GLY A 127 -7.82 9.66 8.46
CA GLY A 127 -6.74 8.70 8.55
C GLY A 127 -6.06 8.77 9.93
N VAL A 128 -5.43 7.68 10.33
CA VAL A 128 -4.57 7.64 11.50
C VAL A 128 -3.17 8.10 11.09
N PRO A 129 -2.57 9.09 11.78
CA PRO A 129 -1.21 9.54 11.49
C PRO A 129 -0.21 8.40 11.70
N LEU A 130 0.27 7.84 10.60
CA LEU A 130 1.29 6.79 10.58
C LEU A 130 2.12 6.98 9.33
N LYS A 131 3.28 7.61 9.51
CA LYS A 131 4.27 7.72 8.43
C LYS A 131 4.83 6.34 8.12
N CYS A 132 4.53 5.84 6.93
CA CYS A 132 5.08 4.60 6.42
C CYS A 132 5.45 4.70 4.95
N VAL A 133 6.31 3.79 4.52
CA VAL A 133 6.74 3.64 3.14
C VAL A 133 6.41 2.23 2.71
N VAL A 134 5.71 2.08 1.58
CA VAL A 134 5.45 0.78 0.95
C VAL A 134 6.32 0.69 -0.29
N SER A 135 7.14 -0.36 -0.39
CA SER A 135 7.93 -0.62 -1.58
C SER A 135 7.63 -1.99 -2.17
N VAL A 136 7.61 -2.05 -3.50
CA VAL A 136 7.51 -3.30 -4.27
C VAL A 136 8.62 -3.31 -5.31
N THR A 137 9.17 -4.50 -5.58
CA THR A 137 10.24 -4.69 -6.58
C THR A 137 10.00 -6.00 -7.31
N LEU A 138 10.07 -5.94 -8.64
CA LEU A 138 10.09 -7.08 -9.55
C LEU A 138 11.45 -7.11 -10.24
N ILE A 139 12.17 -8.22 -10.12
CA ILE A 139 13.43 -8.43 -10.83
C ILE A 139 13.11 -9.18 -12.13
N ASP A 140 13.36 -8.53 -13.26
CA ASP A 140 13.04 -9.08 -14.58
C ASP A 140 14.22 -9.87 -15.16
N SER A 141 15.45 -9.40 -14.96
CA SER A 141 16.66 -10.10 -15.45
C SER A 141 17.95 -9.58 -14.82
N LEU A 142 19.02 -10.39 -14.95
CA LEU A 142 20.39 -10.02 -14.60
C LEU A 142 21.10 -9.41 -15.81
N VAL A 143 21.86 -8.33 -15.59
CA VAL A 143 22.72 -7.71 -16.60
C VAL A 143 24.17 -8.02 -16.27
N LEU A 144 24.76 -8.97 -17.00
CA LEU A 144 26.14 -9.44 -16.80
C LEU A 144 27.08 -8.79 -17.82
N ALA A 145 27.72 -7.69 -17.42
CA ALA A 145 28.73 -6.99 -18.21
C ALA A 145 30.14 -7.56 -18.01
N ARG A 146 31.07 -7.28 -18.94
CA ARG A 146 32.49 -7.71 -18.80
C ARG A 146 33.21 -7.04 -17.62
N ALA A 147 32.84 -5.80 -17.30
CA ALA A 147 33.32 -5.09 -16.12
C ALA A 147 32.30 -5.22 -14.98
N LEU A 148 32.75 -5.66 -13.80
CA LEU A 148 31.88 -5.83 -12.62
C LEU A 148 31.15 -4.54 -12.23
N PHE A 149 31.77 -3.37 -12.43
CA PHE A 149 31.14 -2.08 -12.20
C PHE A 149 29.86 -1.85 -13.02
N SER A 150 29.75 -2.53 -14.16
CA SER A 150 28.59 -2.46 -15.06
C SER A 150 27.62 -3.63 -14.89
N HIS A 151 27.84 -4.52 -13.91
CA HIS A 151 26.81 -5.48 -13.51
C HIS A 151 25.58 -4.76 -12.97
N SER A 152 24.40 -5.26 -13.32
CA SER A 152 23.14 -4.66 -12.89
C SER A 152 21.99 -5.66 -12.94
N MET A 153 20.78 -5.16 -12.75
CA MET A 153 19.53 -5.89 -12.94
C MET A 153 18.55 -5.00 -13.69
N ASN A 154 17.76 -5.58 -14.59
CA ASN A 154 16.54 -4.94 -15.03
C ASN A 154 15.48 -5.24 -13.96
N TYR A 155 14.91 -4.18 -13.40
CA TYR A 155 13.88 -4.27 -12.38
C TYR A 155 12.84 -3.19 -12.58
N ARG A 156 11.65 -3.46 -12.07
CA ARG A 156 10.56 -2.50 -11.93
C ARG A 156 10.25 -2.37 -10.45
N SER A 157 10.04 -1.15 -9.97
CA SER A 157 9.71 -0.91 -8.57
C SER A 157 8.80 0.30 -8.41
N VAL A 158 8.05 0.28 -7.31
CA VAL A 158 7.22 1.40 -6.87
C VAL A 158 7.52 1.65 -5.40
N VAL A 159 7.62 2.93 -5.02
CA VAL A 159 7.78 3.38 -3.64
C VAL A 159 6.67 4.38 -3.34
N ILE A 160 5.82 4.05 -2.37
CA ILE A 160 4.68 4.86 -1.93
C ILE A 160 4.99 5.40 -0.55
N PHE A 161 4.76 6.69 -0.35
CA PHE A 161 4.88 7.36 0.94
C PHE A 161 3.48 7.66 1.44
N ALA A 162 3.15 7.18 2.64
CA ALA A 162 1.92 7.51 3.32
C ALA A 162 2.24 8.31 4.58
N ASP A 163 1.56 9.44 4.77
CA ASP A 163 1.61 10.20 6.03
C ASP A 163 0.48 9.76 6.98
N GLU A 164 -0.60 9.21 6.42
CA GLU A 164 -1.77 8.69 7.12
C GLU A 164 -2.16 7.32 6.54
N VAL A 165 -2.75 6.47 7.39
CA VAL A 165 -3.31 5.17 7.01
C VAL A 165 -4.74 5.06 7.51
N TYR A 166 -5.57 4.29 6.81
CA TYR A 166 -6.99 4.18 7.13
C TYR A 166 -7.27 2.76 7.61
N PRO A 167 -7.71 2.56 8.86
CA PRO A 167 -8.04 1.23 9.34
C PRO A 167 -9.33 0.73 8.71
N VAL A 168 -9.31 -0.53 8.33
CA VAL A 168 -10.46 -1.25 7.80
C VAL A 168 -11.20 -1.91 8.97
N THR A 169 -12.35 -1.35 9.34
CA THR A 169 -13.03 -1.70 10.60
C THR A 169 -14.28 -2.56 10.41
N SER A 170 -15.10 -2.28 9.40
CA SER A 170 -16.34 -3.04 9.14
C SER A 170 -16.05 -4.42 8.56
N ASP A 171 -16.89 -5.39 8.86
CA ASP A 171 -16.71 -6.75 8.34
C ASP A 171 -16.91 -6.80 6.81
N GLU A 172 -17.76 -5.94 6.26
CA GLU A 172 -17.93 -5.77 4.81
C GLU A 172 -16.63 -5.28 4.15
N GLU A 173 -16.01 -4.24 4.70
CA GLU A 173 -14.77 -3.68 4.16
C GLU A 173 -13.58 -4.63 4.36
N LYS A 174 -13.52 -5.36 5.49
CA LYS A 174 -12.51 -6.41 5.69
C LYS A 174 -12.64 -7.51 4.64
N ASN A 175 -13.86 -7.96 4.32
CA ASN A 175 -14.07 -8.93 3.24
C ASN A 175 -13.64 -8.37 1.88
N PHE A 176 -13.92 -7.10 1.60
CA PHE A 176 -13.46 -6.44 0.39
C PHE A 176 -11.93 -6.37 0.30
N ALA A 177 -11.26 -5.96 1.38
CA ALA A 177 -9.81 -5.90 1.48
C ALA A 177 -9.17 -7.29 1.28
N LEU A 178 -9.70 -8.31 1.97
CA LEU A 178 -9.24 -9.69 1.83
C LEU A 178 -9.47 -10.24 0.42
N LYS A 179 -10.57 -9.86 -0.25
CA LYS A 179 -10.79 -10.16 -1.66
C LYS A 179 -9.71 -9.51 -2.53
N ALA A 180 -9.45 -8.21 -2.37
CA ALA A 180 -8.43 -7.51 -3.14
C ALA A 180 -7.04 -8.13 -2.97
N ILE A 181 -6.66 -8.47 -1.74
CA ILE A 181 -5.39 -9.15 -1.43
C ILE A 181 -5.34 -10.55 -2.06
N SER A 182 -6.43 -11.31 -1.98
CA SER A 182 -6.51 -12.67 -2.55
C SER A 182 -6.38 -12.64 -4.08
N GLU A 183 -7.08 -11.73 -4.74
CA GLU A 183 -7.05 -11.57 -6.20
C GLU A 183 -5.69 -11.06 -6.71
N ASN A 184 -5.02 -10.20 -5.93
CA ASN A 184 -3.65 -9.78 -6.24
C ASN A 184 -2.64 -10.94 -6.07
N THR A 185 -2.86 -11.80 -5.07
CA THR A 185 -2.00 -12.97 -4.84
C THR A 185 -2.15 -13.99 -5.96
N LEU A 186 -3.40 -14.35 -6.28
CA LEU A 186 -3.76 -15.28 -7.33
C LEU A 186 -5.16 -14.93 -7.87
N LYS A 187 -5.21 -14.45 -9.11
CA LYS A 187 -6.45 -14.09 -9.80
C LYS A 187 -7.45 -15.27 -9.79
N GLY A 188 -8.70 -14.99 -9.45
CA GLY A 188 -9.79 -15.94 -9.33
C GLY A 188 -9.80 -16.73 -8.02
N ARG A 189 -8.80 -16.58 -7.14
CA ARG A 189 -8.71 -17.37 -5.90
C ARG A 189 -9.84 -17.07 -4.94
N TRP A 190 -10.38 -15.85 -4.94
CA TRP A 190 -11.51 -15.56 -4.06
C TRP A 190 -12.72 -16.40 -4.47
N GLU A 191 -13.04 -16.52 -5.76
CA GLU A 191 -14.24 -17.22 -6.25
C GLU A 191 -14.06 -18.74 -6.45
N ASP A 192 -12.87 -19.28 -6.12
CA ASP A 192 -12.61 -20.71 -6.15
C ASP A 192 -13.52 -21.47 -5.17
N THR A 193 -14.33 -22.40 -5.70
CA THR A 193 -15.30 -23.19 -4.93
C THR A 193 -14.68 -24.09 -3.86
N GLN A 194 -13.38 -24.41 -3.97
CA GLN A 194 -12.64 -25.16 -2.96
C GLN A 194 -12.10 -24.26 -1.84
N THR A 195 -12.25 -22.94 -1.95
CA THR A 195 -11.77 -21.96 -0.98
C THR A 195 -12.93 -21.37 -0.19
N ARG A 196 -12.97 -21.62 1.13
CA ARG A 196 -13.99 -21.03 2.01
C ARG A 196 -13.70 -19.54 2.22
N LYS A 197 -14.75 -18.71 2.23
CA LYS A 197 -14.65 -17.30 2.64
C LYS A 197 -14.32 -17.17 4.14
N PRO A 198 -13.77 -16.03 4.61
CA PRO A 198 -13.52 -15.81 6.03
C PRO A 198 -14.77 -16.00 6.90
N ASN A 199 -14.62 -16.54 8.10
CA ASN A 199 -15.67 -16.55 9.14
C ASN A 199 -15.52 -15.34 10.09
N ALA A 200 -16.50 -15.15 10.96
CA ALA A 200 -16.49 -14.05 11.92
C ALA A 200 -15.24 -14.05 12.84
N ALA A 201 -14.77 -15.21 13.33
CA ALA A 201 -13.60 -15.28 14.20
C ALA A 201 -12.30 -14.86 13.49
N GLU A 202 -12.15 -15.23 12.21
CA GLU A 202 -11.04 -14.82 11.35
C GLU A 202 -11.09 -13.30 11.07
N LEU A 203 -12.28 -12.73 10.85
CA LEU A 203 -12.46 -11.28 10.65
C LEU A 203 -12.21 -10.47 11.93
N GLN A 204 -12.50 -11.03 13.10
CA GLN A 204 -12.24 -10.38 14.39
C GLN A 204 -10.76 -10.39 14.76
N SER A 205 -9.99 -11.39 14.32
CA SER A 205 -8.55 -11.49 14.57
C SER A 205 -7.68 -10.73 13.55
N THR A 206 -8.30 -10.24 12.47
CA THR A 206 -7.63 -9.53 11.37
C THR A 206 -7.93 -8.03 11.39
N VAL A 207 -6.90 -7.22 11.16
CA VAL A 207 -7.00 -5.79 10.90
C VAL A 207 -6.44 -5.52 9.50
N GLY A 208 -7.15 -4.70 8.73
CA GLY A 208 -6.67 -4.08 7.50
C GLY A 208 -6.29 -2.61 7.74
#